data_AF-A0A5D2PS16-F1
#
_entry.id   AF-A0A5D2PS16-F1
#
_cell.length_a   1.000
_cell.length_b   1.000
_cell.length_c   1.000
_cell.angle_alpha   90.00
_cell.angle_beta   90.00
_cell.angle_gamma   90.00
#
_symmetry.space_group_name_H-M   'P 1'
#
loop_
_entity.id
_entity.type
_entity.pdbx_description
1 polymer ?
#
loop_
_entity_poly.entity_id
_entity_poly.type
_entity_poly.pdbx_seq_one_letter_code
_entity_poly.pdbx_strand_id
1 'polypeptide(L)'
;MTAIASVMSATAINAMRPKTRPRPQFKSLVLMMVGSHWAWGQCETSIPKLISQCGQYVEGSGPETTPSKACCDVITSLDIPCMCKYVTPDVEKLVNMEKVVFVAKSCGLTLQPGMKCGSFVVPPSV
;
A
#
# COMPACT_ATOMS: atom_id res chain seq x y z
N MET A 1 38.66 28.02 10.43
CA MET A 1 37.58 27.93 11.44
C MET A 1 36.57 29.00 11.10
N THR A 2 35.55 28.66 10.33
CA THR A 2 34.46 29.57 9.94
C THR A 2 33.14 28.86 10.22
N ALA A 3 32.30 29.54 10.98
CA ALA A 3 31.02 29.08 11.46
C ALA A 3 29.96 29.09 10.34
N ILE A 4 29.14 28.05 10.30
CA ILE A 4 27.79 28.13 9.72
C ILE A 4 26.85 27.37 10.67
N ALA A 5 26.29 28.14 11.60
CA ALA A 5 25.07 27.79 12.31
C ALA A 5 23.86 28.20 11.44
N SER A 6 22.69 27.64 11.77
CA SER A 6 21.33 27.95 11.26
C SER A 6 20.89 26.99 10.14
N VAL A 7 19.85 26.15 10.26
CA VAL A 7 18.70 26.14 11.17
C VAL A 7 18.15 24.71 11.32
N MET A 8 17.85 24.31 12.56
CA MET A 8 16.79 23.34 12.82
C MET A 8 15.47 24.13 12.91
N SER A 9 14.42 23.70 12.23
CA SER A 9 13.05 24.00 12.66
C SER A 9 12.14 22.85 12.25
N ALA A 10 11.67 22.16 13.29
CA ALA A 10 10.58 21.21 13.24
C ALA A 10 9.25 21.92 12.93
N THR A 11 8.29 21.13 12.44
CA THR A 11 6.83 21.33 12.54
C THR A 11 6.09 21.98 11.36
N ALA A 12 5.66 21.12 10.43
CA ALA A 12 4.33 21.13 9.78
C ALA A 12 4.16 19.72 9.17
N ILE A 13 3.65 18.72 9.89
CA ILE A 13 2.23 18.39 10.07
C ILE A 13 1.38 18.71 8.83
N ASN A 14 1.14 17.64 8.07
CA ASN A 14 -0.01 17.36 7.21
C ASN A 14 -0.05 17.93 5.79
N ALA A 15 -0.42 17.01 4.89
CA ALA A 15 -0.96 17.20 3.55
C ALA A 15 -0.07 17.89 2.50
N MET A 16 0.69 17.07 1.76
CA MET A 16 0.66 17.03 0.29
C MET A 16 1.65 15.97 -0.19
N ARG A 17 1.19 14.73 -0.44
CA ARG A 17 1.87 13.84 -1.41
C ARG A 17 1.45 14.36 -2.79
N PRO A 18 2.29 15.06 -3.59
CA PRO A 18 1.89 15.41 -4.94
C PRO A 18 1.79 14.12 -5.77
N LYS A 19 0.54 13.69 -5.98
CA LYS A 19 0.17 12.66 -6.95
C LYS A 19 0.20 13.29 -8.33
N THR A 20 1.38 13.60 -8.86
CA THR A 20 1.51 14.03 -10.25
C THR A 20 2.57 13.19 -10.93
N ARG A 21 2.11 12.12 -11.59
CA ARG A 21 2.88 11.36 -12.58
C ARG A 21 2.72 12.07 -13.94
N PRO A 22 3.75 12.69 -14.52
CA PRO A 22 3.79 12.87 -15.97
C PRO A 22 4.39 11.59 -16.58
N ARG A 23 3.69 10.98 -17.56
CA ARG A 23 4.32 10.03 -18.49
C ARG A 23 4.95 10.85 -19.61
N PRO A 24 6.24 10.70 -19.93
CA PRO A 24 6.71 11.03 -21.27
C PRO A 24 7.24 9.78 -21.98
N GLN A 25 6.61 9.45 -23.10
CA GLN A 25 7.17 8.62 -24.16
C GLN A 25 8.31 9.40 -24.84
N PHE A 26 9.43 8.73 -25.07
CA PHE A 26 10.41 8.92 -26.15
C PHE A 26 11.34 10.14 -26.19
N LYS A 27 12.61 9.79 -26.46
CA LYS A 27 13.65 10.52 -27.21
C LYS A 27 14.27 11.75 -26.55
N SER A 28 15.32 11.52 -25.76
CA SER A 28 16.63 12.06 -26.09
C SER A 28 17.73 11.42 -25.23
N LEU A 29 18.82 11.00 -25.87
CA LEU A 29 20.03 10.45 -25.26
C LEU A 29 20.76 11.58 -24.51
N VAL A 30 20.27 11.97 -23.33
CA VAL A 30 20.97 12.89 -22.42
C VAL A 30 21.50 12.07 -21.25
N LEU A 31 22.83 11.97 -21.24
CA LEU A 31 23.76 11.54 -20.21
C LEU A 31 23.18 11.40 -18.78
N MET A 32 23.11 10.15 -18.35
CA MET A 32 22.71 9.66 -17.02
C MET A 32 23.70 10.08 -15.92
N MET A 33 23.58 11.27 -15.32
CA MET A 33 24.23 11.61 -14.04
C MET A 33 23.47 12.69 -13.27
N VAL A 34 22.35 12.33 -12.63
CA VAL A 34 21.86 12.96 -11.39
C VAL A 34 21.30 11.85 -10.52
N GLY A 35 21.85 11.72 -9.31
CA GLY A 35 21.52 10.67 -8.36
C GLY A 35 20.05 10.63 -7.99
N SER A 36 19.42 9.50 -8.29
CA SER A 36 18.31 8.92 -7.54
C SER A 36 18.29 7.48 -8.00
N HIS A 37 18.81 6.58 -7.18
CA HIS A 37 18.53 5.16 -7.31
C HIS A 37 17.01 5.06 -7.35
N TRP A 38 16.49 4.74 -8.52
CA TRP A 38 15.14 4.36 -8.76
C TRP A 38 14.94 3.07 -7.98
N ALA A 39 14.69 3.22 -6.68
CA ALA A 39 14.11 2.15 -5.91
C ALA A 39 12.73 1.96 -6.54
N TRP A 40 12.58 0.92 -7.36
CA TRP A 40 11.28 0.30 -7.51
C TRP A 40 10.85 -0.13 -6.12
N GLY A 41 10.21 0.78 -5.41
CA GLY A 41 9.60 0.51 -4.13
C GLY A 41 8.52 -0.52 -4.38
N GLN A 42 8.90 -1.79 -4.25
CA GLN A 42 8.00 -2.77 -3.66
C GLN A 42 7.39 -2.04 -2.47
N CYS A 43 6.06 -2.03 -2.40
CA CYS A 43 5.38 -1.34 -1.31
C CYS A 43 6.08 -1.67 0.01
N GLU A 44 6.16 -0.71 0.93
CA GLU A 44 6.99 -0.78 2.13
C GLU A 44 6.83 -2.10 2.92
N THR A 45 5.67 -2.75 2.74
CA THR A 45 5.35 -4.11 3.16
C THR A 45 5.76 -5.21 2.17
N SER A 46 6.51 -6.19 2.67
CA SER A 46 6.81 -7.42 1.92
C SER A 46 5.56 -8.28 1.72
N ILE A 47 5.13 -8.48 0.46
CA ILE A 47 4.02 -9.38 0.10
C ILE A 47 4.15 -10.79 0.69
N PRO A 48 5.34 -11.43 0.74
CA PRO A 48 5.49 -12.75 1.37
C PRO A 48 5.08 -12.75 2.85
N LYS A 49 5.35 -11.66 3.57
CA LYS A 49 4.97 -11.51 4.99
C LYS A 49 3.46 -11.35 5.12
N LEU A 50 2.82 -10.61 4.22
CA LEU A 50 1.36 -10.51 4.17
C LEU A 50 0.71 -11.86 3.94
N ILE A 51 1.19 -12.65 2.97
CA ILE A 51 0.65 -13.98 2.69
C ILE A 51 0.85 -14.90 3.89
N SER A 52 2.06 -14.94 4.45
CA SER A 52 2.39 -15.82 5.58
C SER A 52 1.58 -15.51 6.83
N GLN A 53 1.30 -14.24 7.13
CA GLN A 53 0.60 -13.84 8.35
C GLN A 53 -0.91 -13.76 8.16
N CYS A 54 -1.38 -13.33 6.99
CA CYS A 54 -2.78 -13.01 6.74
C CYS A 54 -3.50 -13.96 5.79
N GLY A 55 -2.79 -14.78 5.01
CA GLY A 55 -3.37 -15.58 3.91
C GLY A 55 -4.58 -16.43 4.33
N GLN A 56 -4.48 -17.10 5.49
CA GLN A 56 -5.56 -17.93 6.03
C GLN A 56 -6.86 -17.17 6.33
N TYR A 57 -6.79 -15.87 6.62
CA TYR A 57 -7.97 -15.06 6.97
C TYR A 57 -8.69 -14.51 5.74
N VAL A 58 -8.01 -14.50 4.58
CA VAL A 58 -8.53 -13.94 3.32
C VAL A 58 -8.77 -15.00 2.26
N GLU A 59 -8.49 -16.27 2.55
CA GLU A 59 -8.70 -17.38 1.63
C GLU A 59 -10.19 -17.50 1.23
N GLY A 60 -10.43 -17.92 -0.02
CA GLY A 60 -11.77 -18.18 -0.56
C GLY A 60 -12.61 -19.13 0.29
N SER A 61 -11.98 -20.15 0.90
CA SER A 61 -12.62 -21.18 1.72
C SER A 61 -12.78 -20.79 3.19
N GLY A 62 -13.76 -21.41 3.86
CA GLY A 62 -13.94 -21.32 5.32
C GLY A 62 -14.65 -20.06 5.81
N PRO A 63 -14.94 -19.97 7.12
CA PRO A 63 -15.63 -18.83 7.73
C PRO A 63 -14.74 -17.59 7.83
N GLU A 64 -15.35 -16.43 8.06
CA GLU A 64 -14.65 -15.23 8.51
C GLU A 64 -14.12 -15.46 9.94
N THR A 65 -12.83 -15.22 10.13
CA THR A 65 -12.17 -15.40 11.41
C THR A 65 -11.37 -14.15 11.76
N THR A 66 -11.40 -13.76 13.03
CA THR A 66 -10.68 -12.59 13.51
C THR A 66 -9.17 -12.75 13.27
N PRO A 67 -8.51 -11.75 12.66
CA PRO A 67 -7.09 -11.83 12.35
C PRO A 67 -6.22 -11.88 13.61
N SER A 68 -5.07 -12.55 13.50
CA SER A 68 -4.05 -12.51 14.56
C SER A 68 -3.44 -11.11 14.68
N LYS A 69 -2.85 -10.82 15.85
CA LYS A 69 -2.09 -9.58 16.07
C LYS A 69 -0.99 -9.40 15.02
N ALA A 70 -0.26 -10.46 14.70
CA ALA A 70 0.81 -10.42 13.72
C ALA A 70 0.30 -10.11 12.29
N CYS A 71 -0.89 -10.60 11.92
CA CYS A 71 -1.54 -10.17 10.69
C CYS A 71 -1.88 -8.68 10.74
N CYS A 72 -2.52 -8.20 11.82
CA CYS A 72 -2.88 -6.80 11.94
C CYS A 72 -1.68 -5.84 11.90
N ASP A 73 -0.57 -6.19 12.53
CA ASP A 73 0.65 -5.38 12.48
C ASP A 73 1.13 -5.20 11.03
N VAL A 74 1.01 -6.24 10.19
CA VAL A 74 1.29 -6.14 8.75
C VAL A 74 0.25 -5.26 8.06
N ILE A 75 -1.05 -5.49 8.29
CA ILE A 75 -2.14 -4.74 7.65
C ILE A 75 -2.00 -3.22 7.91
N THR A 76 -1.71 -2.82 9.15
CA THR A 76 -1.57 -1.39 9.51
C THR A 76 -0.40 -0.69 8.85
N SER A 77 0.57 -1.44 8.34
CA SER A 77 1.73 -0.90 7.61
C SER A 77 1.53 -0.82 6.09
N LEU A 78 0.41 -1.32 5.56
CA LEU A 78 0.16 -1.38 4.12
C LEU A 78 -0.12 0.00 3.50
N ASP A 79 0.61 0.33 2.42
CA ASP A 79 0.17 1.36 1.48
C ASP A 79 -0.89 0.74 0.55
N ILE A 80 -2.16 0.92 0.89
CA ILE A 80 -3.30 0.33 0.17
C ILE A 80 -3.31 0.69 -1.33
N PRO A 81 -3.18 1.97 -1.73
CA PRO A 81 -3.05 2.33 -3.14
C PRO A 81 -1.89 1.62 -3.87
N CYS A 82 -0.81 1.28 -3.16
CA CYS A 82 0.30 0.51 -3.71
C CYS A 82 -0.06 -0.98 -3.82
N MET A 83 -0.59 -1.59 -2.74
CA MET A 83 -1.00 -2.99 -2.68
C MET A 83 -2.05 -3.35 -3.74
N CYS A 84 -2.99 -2.45 -4.01
CA CYS A 84 -4.03 -2.64 -4.99
C CYS A 84 -3.53 -2.80 -6.44
N LYS A 85 -2.25 -2.49 -6.71
CA LYS A 85 -1.61 -2.77 -8.00
C LYS A 85 -1.28 -4.26 -8.20
N TYR A 86 -1.19 -5.01 -7.11
CA TYR A 86 -0.88 -6.44 -7.11
C TYR A 86 -2.14 -7.31 -7.04
N VAL A 87 -3.31 -6.68 -6.87
CA VAL A 87 -4.60 -7.33 -7.00
C VAL A 87 -4.90 -7.53 -8.48
N THR A 88 -4.57 -8.72 -8.98
CA THR A 88 -4.90 -9.16 -10.34
C THR A 88 -6.16 -10.03 -10.31
N PRO A 89 -6.81 -10.28 -11.46
CA PRO A 89 -7.95 -11.19 -11.55
C PRO A 89 -7.65 -12.60 -11.01
N ASP A 90 -6.40 -13.06 -11.11
CA ASP A 90 -6.01 -14.37 -10.57
C ASP A 90 -5.88 -14.33 -9.04
N VAL A 91 -5.46 -13.22 -8.46
CA VAL A 91 -5.52 -13.02 -7.00
C VAL A 91 -6.98 -12.97 -6.54
N GLU A 92 -7.85 -12.24 -7.25
CA GLU A 92 -9.29 -12.15 -6.96
C GLU A 92 -10.01 -13.51 -6.96
N LYS A 93 -9.48 -14.52 -7.67
CA LYS A 93 -10.02 -15.90 -7.65
C LYS A 93 -9.56 -16.71 -6.42
N LEU A 94 -8.42 -16.36 -5.83
CA LEU A 94 -7.81 -17.09 -4.72
C LEU A 94 -8.23 -16.53 -3.37
N VAL A 95 -8.50 -15.23 -3.30
CA VAL A 95 -8.87 -14.53 -2.06
C VAL A 95 -10.33 -14.09 -2.10
N ASN A 96 -11.02 -14.20 -0.96
CA ASN A 96 -12.34 -13.62 -0.81
C ASN A 96 -12.19 -12.13 -0.45
N MET A 97 -12.59 -11.26 -1.36
CA MET A 97 -12.46 -9.80 -1.19
C MET A 97 -13.30 -9.24 -0.05
N GLU A 98 -14.44 -9.86 0.29
CA GLU A 98 -15.22 -9.45 1.47
C GLU A 98 -14.42 -9.72 2.75
N LYS A 99 -13.74 -10.86 2.81
CA LYS A 99 -12.84 -11.18 3.94
C LYS A 99 -11.64 -10.24 4.02
N VAL A 100 -11.11 -9.80 2.88
CA VAL A 100 -10.04 -8.77 2.87
C VAL A 100 -10.54 -7.47 3.52
N VAL A 101 -11.77 -7.05 3.21
CA VAL A 101 -12.41 -5.89 3.84
C VAL A 101 -12.65 -6.13 5.33
N PHE A 102 -13.12 -7.31 5.71
CA PHE A 102 -13.33 -7.70 7.10
C PHE A 102 -12.03 -7.64 7.92
N VAL A 103 -10.95 -8.25 7.42
CA VAL A 103 -9.62 -8.25 8.08
C VAL A 103 -9.09 -6.83 8.21
N ALA A 104 -9.17 -6.03 7.14
CA ALA A 104 -8.76 -4.64 7.16
C ALA A 104 -9.49 -3.84 8.25
N LYS A 105 -10.83 -3.90 8.26
CA LYS A 105 -11.66 -3.20 9.25
C LYS A 105 -11.39 -3.70 10.67
N SER A 106 -11.26 -5.02 10.86
CA SER A 106 -10.97 -5.63 12.16
C SER A 106 -9.62 -5.20 12.72
N CYS A 107 -8.64 -4.95 11.86
CA CYS A 107 -7.32 -4.44 12.24
C CYS A 107 -7.27 -2.90 12.38
N GLY A 108 -8.40 -2.20 12.24
CA GLY A 108 -8.47 -0.74 12.36
C GLY A 108 -8.02 0.04 11.12
N LEU A 109 -7.84 -0.63 9.99
CA LEU A 109 -7.48 0.02 8.73
C LEU A 109 -8.72 0.65 8.07
N THR A 110 -8.66 1.94 7.77
CA THR A 110 -9.74 2.64 7.05
C THR A 110 -9.62 2.44 5.54
N LEU A 111 -10.55 1.67 4.98
CA LEU A 111 -10.73 1.57 3.53
C LEU A 111 -11.74 2.62 3.05
N GLN A 112 -11.34 3.47 2.11
CA GLN A 112 -12.25 4.47 1.54
C GLN A 112 -13.30 3.76 0.65
N PRO A 113 -14.61 3.99 0.87
CA PRO A 113 -15.65 3.51 -0.02
C PRO A 113 -15.40 3.92 -1.47
N GLY A 114 -15.68 3.03 -2.42
CA GLY A 114 -15.49 3.30 -3.85
C GLY A 114 -14.03 3.21 -4.33
N MET A 115 -13.06 2.96 -3.44
CA MET A 115 -11.70 2.66 -3.84
C MET A 115 -11.68 1.37 -4.68
N LYS A 116 -10.95 1.41 -5.80
CA LYS A 116 -10.80 0.26 -6.71
C LYS A 116 -9.46 -0.43 -6.53
N CYS A 117 -9.48 -1.75 -6.43
CA CYS A 117 -8.32 -2.61 -6.35
C CYS A 117 -8.53 -3.78 -7.30
N GLY A 118 -7.82 -3.78 -8.43
CA GLY A 118 -8.17 -4.66 -9.55
C GLY A 118 -9.58 -4.34 -10.09
N SER A 119 -10.42 -5.36 -10.15
CA SER A 119 -11.84 -5.28 -10.52
C SER A 119 -12.72 -5.01 -9.30
N PHE A 120 -12.24 -5.30 -8.09
CA PHE A 120 -12.97 -5.10 -6.85
C PHE A 120 -13.12 -3.62 -6.48
N VAL A 121 -14.29 -3.27 -5.95
CA VAL A 121 -14.61 -1.93 -5.44
C VAL A 121 -15.00 -2.05 -3.98
N VAL A 122 -14.34 -1.29 -3.10
CA VAL A 122 -14.63 -1.28 -1.67
C VAL A 122 -16.09 -0.86 -1.45
N PRO A 123 -16.93 -1.70 -0.80
CA PRO A 123 -18.32 -1.37 -0.56
C PRO A 123 -18.47 -0.21 0.43
N PRO A 124 -19.59 0.53 0.39
CA PRO A 124 -19.90 1.52 1.41
C PRO A 124 -19.91 0.89 2.80
N SER A 125 -19.53 1.69 3.80
CA SER A 125 -19.68 1.31 5.21
C SER A 125 -21.16 1.48 5.55
N VAL A 126 -21.92 0.40 5.47
CA VAL A 126 -23.31 0.33 5.95
C VAL A 126 -23.35 0.16 7.45
#